data_AF-A0A1C0U4E7-F1
#
_entry.id   AF-A0A1C0U4E7-F1
#
_cell.length_a   1.000
_cell.length_b   1.000
_cell.length_c   1.000
_cell.angle_alpha   90.00
_cell.angle_beta   90.00
_cell.angle_gamma   90.00
#
_symmetry.space_group_name_H-M   'P 1'
#
loop_
_entity.id
_entity.type
_entity.pdbx_description
1 polymer ?
#
loop_
_entity_poly.entity_id
_entity_poly.type
_entity_poly.pdbx_seq_one_letter_code
_entity_poly.pdbx_strand_id
1 'polypeptide(L)'
;MNTILISVRERRRELGIRLAVEAGYSDIFYQFLTEAFLISLLISPLGLLLSFIGFEILSLFDSSIGFSFYSFLLASFSACFITMVFGVYKVRT
;
A
#
# COMPACT_ATOMS: atom_id res chain seq x y z
N MET A 1 -0.97 16.43 3.02
CA MET A 1 -1.40 16.48 1.60
C MET A 1 -0.49 17.36 0.72
N ASN A 2 0.06 18.47 1.23
CA ASN A 2 1.00 19.33 0.48
C ASN A 2 2.38 18.70 0.21
N THR A 3 2.90 17.87 1.12
CA THR A 3 4.19 17.19 0.95
C THR A 3 4.18 16.14 -0.15
N ILE A 4 3.04 15.49 -0.37
CA ILE A 4 2.85 14.48 -1.44
C ILE A 4 2.78 15.15 -2.83
N LEU A 5 2.15 16.33 -2.95
CA LEU A 5 2.04 17.05 -4.24
C LEU A 5 3.38 17.63 -4.72
N ILE A 6 4.22 18.09 -3.80
CA ILE A 6 5.56 18.61 -4.11
C ILE A 6 6.48 17.48 -4.60
N SER A 7 6.48 16.32 -3.93
CA SER A 7 7.27 15.16 -4.33
C SER A 7 6.86 14.58 -5.70
N VAL A 8 5.57 14.61 -6.03
CA VAL A 8 5.08 14.12 -7.33
C VAL A 8 5.49 15.04 -8.47
N ARG A 9 5.48 16.37 -8.29
CA ARG A 9 5.90 17.33 -9.34
C ARG A 9 7.38 17.18 -9.72
N GLU A 10 8.24 16.95 -8.74
CA GLU A 10 9.68 16.78 -8.99
C GLU A 10 9.97 15.45 -9.71
N ARG A 11 9.43 14.33 -9.20
CA ARG A 11 9.58 13.01 -9.84
C ARG A 11 8.93 12.91 -11.22
N ARG A 12 7.85 13.65 -11.50
CA ARG A 12 7.22 13.69 -12.83
C ARG A 12 8.14 14.27 -13.90
N ARG A 13 8.97 15.26 -13.56
CA ARG A 13 9.92 15.86 -14.51
C ARG A 13 11.05 14.88 -14.84
N GLU A 14 11.58 14.18 -13.83
CA GLU A 14 12.61 13.15 -14.01
C GLU A 14 12.10 11.93 -14.81
N LEU A 15 10.88 11.47 -14.53
CA LEU A 15 10.23 10.38 -15.27
C LEU A 15 9.91 10.77 -16.71
N GLY A 16 9.45 12.01 -16.95
CA GLY A 16 9.21 12.53 -18.29
C GLY A 16 10.48 12.61 -19.14
N ILE A 17 11.63 12.92 -18.53
CA ILE A 17 12.93 12.92 -19.21
C ILE A 17 13.38 11.48 -19.52
N ARG A 18 13.16 10.51 -18.63
CA ARG A 18 13.46 9.09 -18.89
C ARG A 18 12.59 8.47 -20.00
N LEU A 19 11.31 8.85 -20.07
CA LEU A 19 10.39 8.45 -21.15
C LEU A 19 10.82 8.99 -22.53
N ALA A 20 11.43 10.17 -22.56
CA ALA A 20 11.84 10.81 -23.81
C ALA A 20 13.12 10.21 -24.40
N VAL A 21 13.95 9.54 -23.60
CA VAL A 21 15.28 9.06 -24.01
C VAL A 21 15.29 7.58 -24.37
N GLU A 22 14.59 6.70 -23.64
CA GLU A 22 14.70 5.24 -23.91
C GLU A 22 13.61 4.34 -23.33
N ALA A 23 12.87 4.75 -22.29
CA ALA A 23 11.95 3.85 -21.59
C ALA A 23 10.54 3.85 -22.22
N GLY A 24 10.00 2.67 -22.54
CA GLY A 24 8.60 2.56 -22.94
C GLY A 24 7.67 2.89 -21.76
N TYR A 25 6.48 3.43 -22.04
CA TYR A 25 5.45 3.67 -21.01
C TYR A 25 5.14 2.42 -20.15
N SER A 26 5.32 1.23 -20.74
CA SER A 26 5.18 -0.06 -20.06
C SER A 26 6.21 -0.27 -18.95
N ASP A 27 7.47 0.14 -19.13
CA ASP A 27 8.54 -0.12 -18.15
C ASP A 27 8.30 0.66 -16.85
N ILE A 28 7.85 1.90 -16.99
CA ILE A 28 7.48 2.75 -15.85
C ILE A 28 6.21 2.23 -15.18
N PHE A 29 5.26 1.70 -15.96
CA PHE A 29 4.08 1.05 -15.39
C PHE A 29 4.47 -0.13 -14.49
N TYR A 30 5.36 -1.00 -14.97
CA TYR A 30 5.87 -2.12 -14.17
C TYR A 30 6.71 -1.67 -12.98
N GLN A 31 7.50 -0.61 -13.10
CA GLN A 31 8.27 -0.05 -11.98
C GLN A 31 7.36 0.43 -10.84
N PHE A 32 6.29 1.15 -11.17
CA PHE A 32 5.35 1.62 -10.14
C PHE A 32 4.48 0.50 -9.58
N LEU A 33 4.07 -0.45 -10.42
CA LEU A 33 3.32 -1.61 -9.98
C LEU A 33 4.15 -2.46 -9.00
N THR A 34 5.44 -2.64 -9.28
CA THR A 34 6.37 -3.35 -8.39
C THR A 34 6.65 -2.56 -7.12
N GLU A 35 6.80 -1.23 -7.18
CA GLU A 35 6.95 -0.38 -5.98
C GLU A 35 5.71 -0.49 -5.07
N ALA A 36 4.50 -0.43 -5.65
CA ALA A 36 3.25 -0.62 -4.90
C ALA A 36 3.13 -2.03 -4.31
N PHE A 37 3.54 -3.05 -5.06
CA PHE A 37 3.55 -4.44 -4.59
C PHE A 37 4.53 -4.65 -3.43
N LEU A 38 5.74 -4.11 -3.52
CA LEU A 38 6.75 -4.17 -2.45
C LEU A 38 6.25 -3.46 -1.18
N ILE A 39 5.62 -2.28 -1.33
CA ILE A 39 5.02 -1.56 -0.21
C ILE A 39 3.89 -2.37 0.44
N SER A 40 3.01 -2.99 -0.36
CA SER A 40 1.94 -3.86 0.13
C SER A 40 2.50 -5.03 0.95
N LEU A 41 3.57 -5.65 0.45
CA LEU A 41 4.22 -6.80 1.07
C LEU A 41 4.89 -6.45 2.41
N LEU A 42 5.33 -5.20 2.58
CA LEU A 42 5.86 -4.70 3.85
C LEU A 42 4.76 -4.28 4.84
N ILE A 43 3.71 -3.61 4.38
CA ILE A 43 2.64 -3.08 5.25
C ILE A 43 1.71 -4.20 5.74
N SER A 44 1.40 -5.19 4.91
CA SER A 44 0.50 -6.30 5.27
C SER A 44 0.93 -7.03 6.56
N PRO A 45 2.15 -7.57 6.70
CA PRO A 45 2.58 -8.24 7.93
C PRO A 45 2.64 -7.28 9.13
N LEU A 46 3.01 -6.01 8.92
CA LEU A 46 2.97 -5.00 9.98
C LEU A 46 1.54 -4.77 10.49
N GLY A 47 0.55 -4.74 9.60
CA GLY A 47 -0.86 -4.63 9.96
C GLY A 47 -1.36 -5.85 10.73
N LEU A 48 -0.96 -7.07 10.33
CA LEU A 48 -1.31 -8.30 11.06
C LEU A 48 -0.73 -8.31 12.47
N LEU A 49 0.54 -7.93 12.62
CA LEU A 49 1.20 -7.82 13.93
C LEU A 49 0.50 -6.80 14.83
N LEU A 50 0.20 -5.61 14.30
CA LEU A 50 -0.48 -4.56 15.05
C LEU A 50 -1.88 -4.98 15.49
N SER A 51 -2.59 -5.72 14.63
CA SER A 51 -3.92 -6.23 14.94
C SER A 51 -3.89 -7.29 16.05
N PHE A 52 -2.89 -8.18 16.04
CA PHE A 52 -2.66 -9.15 17.11
C PHE A 52 -2.36 -8.47 18.45
N ILE A 53 -1.43 -7.52 18.45
CA ILE A 53 -1.05 -6.77 19.67
C ILE A 53 -2.25 -5.98 20.20
N GLY A 54 -3.03 -5.34 19.32
CA GLY A 54 -4.24 -4.62 19.71
C GLY A 54 -5.29 -5.54 20.34
N PHE A 55 -5.47 -6.74 19.80
CA PHE A 55 -6.37 -7.74 20.38
C PHE A 55 -5.88 -8.24 21.74
N GLU A 56 -4.58 -8.49 21.90
CA GLU A 56 -3.99 -8.91 23.17
C GLU A 56 -4.13 -7.83 24.25
N ILE A 57 -3.93 -6.56 23.90
CA ILE A 57 -4.15 -5.44 24.83
C ILE A 57 -5.63 -5.35 25.23
N LEU A 58 -6.55 -5.49 24.27
CA LEU A 58 -7.98 -5.39 24.53
C LEU A 58 -8.52 -6.54 25.39
N SER A 59 -7.98 -7.75 25.23
CA SER A 59 -8.38 -8.92 26.03
C SER A 59 -8.00 -8.80 27.51
N LEU A 60 -7.03 -7.94 27.85
CA LEU A 60 -6.67 -7.63 29.24
C LEU A 60 -7.73 -6.78 29.95
N PHE A 61 -8.51 -5.99 29.21
CA PHE A 61 -9.55 -5.12 29.77
C PHE A 61 -10.94 -5.75 29.75
N ASP A 62 -11.24 -6.58 28.74
CA ASP A 62 -12.54 -7.23 28.60
C ASP A 62 -12.42 -8.60 27.93
N SER A 63 -12.87 -9.66 28.61
CA SER A 63 -12.74 -11.05 28.16
C SER A 63 -13.83 -11.47 27.15
N SER A 64 -14.75 -10.57 26.82
CA SER A 64 -15.87 -10.82 25.90
C SER A 64 -15.50 -10.59 24.42
N ILE A 65 -14.26 -10.20 24.12
CA ILE A 65 -13.82 -9.86 22.77
C ILE A 65 -13.38 -11.15 22.06
N GLY A 66 -14.25 -11.68 21.21
CA GLY A 66 -13.96 -12.87 20.41
C GLY A 66 -13.15 -12.55 19.14
N PHE A 67 -12.04 -13.26 18.91
CA PHE A 67 -11.29 -13.17 17.66
C PHE A 67 -12.04 -13.91 16.54
N SER A 68 -12.55 -13.20 15.55
CA SER A 68 -13.17 -13.80 14.37
C SER A 68 -12.16 -13.88 13.22
N PHE A 69 -11.80 -15.11 12.83
CA PHE A 69 -10.90 -15.37 11.71
C PHE A 69 -11.44 -14.81 10.39
N TYR A 70 -12.76 -14.78 10.21
CA TYR A 70 -13.40 -14.20 9.02
C TYR A 70 -13.14 -12.69 8.89
N SER A 71 -13.28 -11.93 9.99
CA SER A 71 -13.04 -10.49 9.99
C SER A 71 -11.58 -10.16 9.70
N PHE A 72 -10.66 -10.97 10.22
CA PHE A 72 -9.23 -10.84 9.96
C PHE A 72 -8.89 -11.07 8.48
N LEU A 73 -9.46 -12.12 7.88
CA LEU A 73 -9.26 -12.41 6.45
C LEU A 73 -9.80 -11.28 5.56
N LEU A 74 -11.01 -10.78 5.87
CA LEU A 74 -11.64 -9.70 5.12
C LEU A 74 -10.83 -8.39 5.21
N ALA A 75 -10.35 -8.05 6.41
CA ALA A 75 -9.53 -6.86 6.64
C ALA A 75 -8.23 -6.93 5.83
N SER A 76 -7.52 -8.05 5.89
CA SER A 76 -6.28 -8.27 5.13
C SER A 76 -6.51 -8.18 3.61
N PHE A 77 -7.59 -8.79 3.12
CA PHE A 77 -7.94 -8.75 1.70
C PHE A 77 -8.28 -7.32 1.24
N SER A 78 -9.06 -6.58 2.04
CA SER A 78 -9.43 -5.20 1.72
C SER A 78 -8.23 -4.26 1.71
N ALA A 79 -7.29 -4.41 2.65
CA ALA A 79 -6.06 -3.62 2.71
C ALA A 79 -5.15 -3.87 1.50
N CYS A 80 -5.01 -5.14 1.09
CA CYS A 80 -4.27 -5.50 -0.11
C CYS A 80 -4.92 -4.90 -1.36
N PHE A 81 -6.25 -4.99 -1.47
CA PHE A 81 -7.02 -4.44 -2.59
C PHE A 81 -6.84 -2.92 -2.71
N ILE A 82 -6.99 -2.18 -1.60
CA ILE A 82 -6.80 -0.73 -1.56
C ILE A 82 -5.38 -0.36 -2.02
N THR A 83 -4.36 -1.05 -1.52
CA THR A 83 -2.96 -0.78 -1.86
C THR A 83 -2.70 -0.99 -3.35
N MET A 84 -3.24 -2.06 -3.93
CA MET A 84 -3.11 -2.36 -5.35
C MET A 84 -3.84 -1.32 -6.21
N VAL A 85 -5.06 -0.93 -5.86
CA VAL A 85 -5.86 0.06 -6.60
C VAL A 85 -5.18 1.44 -6.60
N PHE A 86 -4.70 1.92 -5.45
CA PHE A 86 -3.97 3.19 -5.37
C PHE A 86 -2.60 3.14 -6.07
N GLY A 87 -1.95 1.97 -6.06
CA GLY A 87 -0.74 1.72 -6.85
C GLY A 87 -0.96 1.91 -8.35
N VAL A 88 -2.04 1.33 -8.88
CA VAL A 88 -2.42 1.47 -10.29
C VAL A 88 -2.86 2.90 -10.61
N TYR A 89 -3.58 3.57 -9.70
CA TYR A 89 -4.00 4.97 -9.87
C TYR A 89 -2.78 5.91 -10.04
N LYS A 90 -1.70 5.69 -9.27
CA LYS A 90 -0.45 6.45 -9.41
C LYS A 90 0.17 6.37 -10.81
N VAL A 91 0.00 5.26 -11.52
CA VAL A 91 0.55 5.13 -12.88
C VAL A 91 -0.26 5.91 -13.90
N ARG A 92 -1.56 6.03 -13.67
CA ARG A 92 -2.49 6.62 -14.64
C ARG A 92 -2.59 8.15 -14.55
N THR A 93 -2.03 8.77 -13.51
CA THR A 93 -2.22 10.20 -13.19
C THR A 93 -0.95 11.02 -13.30
#